data_AF-A0A1G6E6U0-F1
#
_entry.id   AF-A0A1G6E6U0-F1
#
_cell.length_a   1.000
_cell.length_b   1.000
_cell.length_c   1.000
_cell.angle_alpha   90.00
_cell.angle_beta   90.00
_cell.angle_gamma   90.00
#
_symmetry.space_group_name_H-M   'P 1'
#
loop_
_entity.id
_entity.type
_entity.pdbx_description
1 polymer ?
#
loop_
_entity_poly.entity_id
_entity_poly.type
_entity_poly.pdbx_seq_one_letter_code
_entity_poly.pdbx_strand_id
1 'polypeptide(L)' 'MLVLETKGLETKQDQVKRRYLDEWIQAVNEHGGFGRWRAAVVRKPGEVHDIVERMAKRAGAE' A
#
# COMPACT_ATOMS: atom_id res chain seq x y z
N MET A 1 8.72 -3.77 0.96
CA MET A 1 8.52 -2.30 0.85
C MET A 1 7.04 -1.97 0.88
N LEU A 2 6.67 -0.76 1.34
CA LEU A 2 5.28 -0.34 1.53
C LEU A 2 5.08 1.06 0.94
N VAL A 3 4.09 1.22 0.06
CA VAL A 3 3.53 2.51 -0.33
C VAL A 3 2.37 2.84 0.60
N LEU A 4 2.40 4.04 1.19
CA LEU A 4 1.38 4.48 2.13
C LEU A 4 0.74 5.79 1.61
N GLU A 5 -0.55 5.74 1.28
CA GLU A 5 -1.29 6.90 0.79
C GLU A 5 -2.22 7.45 1.88
N THR A 6 -2.06 8.72 2.25
CA THR A 6 -2.95 9.40 3.21
C THR A 6 -4.11 10.08 2.49
N LYS A 7 -5.34 9.85 2.94
CA LYS A 7 -6.56 10.46 2.37
C LYS A 7 -7.49 10.97 3.46
N GLY A 8 -7.96 12.20 3.31
CA GLY A 8 -9.07 12.73 4.11
C GLY A 8 -10.42 12.31 3.52
N LEU A 9 -10.81 12.98 2.44
CA LEU A 9 -12.00 12.61 1.66
C LEU A 9 -11.58 11.76 0.44
N GLU A 10 -12.28 10.64 0.22
CA GLU A 10 -12.04 9.75 -0.93
C GLU A 10 -12.98 10.10 -2.08
N THR A 11 -12.41 10.48 -3.22
CA THR A 11 -13.13 10.78 -4.46
C THR A 11 -13.13 9.57 -5.41
N LYS A 12 -13.95 9.61 -6.48
CA LYS A 12 -13.88 8.60 -7.56
C LYS A 12 -12.50 8.55 -8.22
N GLN A 13 -11.86 9.71 -8.37
CA GLN A 13 -10.51 9.79 -8.94
C GLN A 13 -9.48 9.10 -8.04
N ASP A 14 -9.62 9.20 -6.72
CA ASP A 14 -8.74 8.49 -5.78
C ASP A 14 -8.90 6.97 -5.91
N GLN A 15 -10.13 6.48 -6.09
CA GLN A 15 -10.38 5.06 -6.31
C GLN A 15 -9.73 4.56 -7.61
N VAL A 16 -9.81 5.35 -8.68
CA VAL A 16 -9.15 5.03 -9.95
C VAL A 16 -7.64 5.01 -9.79
N LYS A 17 -7.06 6.03 -9.14
CA LYS A 17 -5.62 6.06 -8.82
C LYS A 17 -5.19 4.84 -8.01
N ARG A 18 -6.01 4.38 -7.04
CA ARG A 18 -5.71 3.19 -6.24
C ARG A 18 -5.65 1.93 -7.10
N ARG A 19 -6.57 1.76 -8.06
CA ARG A 19 -6.54 0.61 -8.98
C ARG A 19 -5.26 0.57 -9.81
N TYR A 20 -4.83 1.71 -10.35
CA TYR A 20 -3.56 1.77 -11.09
C TYR A 20 -2.34 1.51 -10.20
N LEU A 21 -2.38 1.94 -8.94
CA LEU A 21 -1.34 1.58 -7.96
C LEU A 21 -1.32 0.07 -7.71
N ASP A 22 -2.47 -0.58 -7.56
CA ASP A 22 -2.56 -2.02 -7.35
C ASP A 22 -1.99 -2.80 -8.55
N GLU A 23 -2.31 -2.38 -9.79
CA GLU A 23 -1.72 -2.95 -11.02
C GLU A 23 -0.20 -2.77 -11.08
N TRP A 24 0.30 -1.58 -10.71
CA TRP A 24 1.73 -1.32 -10.67
C TRP A 24 2.44 -2.19 -9.63
N ILE A 25 1.87 -2.35 -8.43
CA ILE A 25 2.40 -3.21 -7.38
C ILE A 25 2.48 -4.67 -7.87
N GLN A 26 1.45 -5.14 -8.58
CA GLN A 26 1.46 -6.47 -9.17
C GLN A 26 2.61 -6.64 -10.17
N ALA A 27 2.74 -5.72 -11.14
CA ALA A 27 3.79 -5.78 -12.14
C ALA A 27 5.20 -5.75 -11.53
N VAL A 28 5.43 -4.91 -10.52
CA VAL A 28 6.72 -4.83 -9.81
C VAL A 28 7.02 -6.12 -9.07
N ASN A 29 6.02 -6.72 -8.41
CA ASN A 29 6.19 -7.98 -7.70
C ASN A 29 6.43 -9.15 -8.65
N GLU A 30 5.75 -9.19 -9.80
CA GLU A 30 5.96 -10.19 -10.85
C GLU A 30 7.35 -10.09 -11.47
N HIS A 31 7.88 -8.88 -11.63
CA HIS A 31 9.25 -8.67 -12.08
C HIS A 31 10.29 -9.26 -11.11
N GLY A 32 10.02 -9.25 -9.80
CA GLY A 32 10.84 -9.92 -8.77
C GLY A 32 12.18 -9.25 -8.42
N GLY A 33 12.69 -8.34 -9.25
CA GLY A 33 13.99 -7.68 -9.05
C GLY A 33 14.04 -6.59 -7.97
N PHE A 34 12.90 -6.19 -7.41
CA PHE A 34 12.81 -5.06 -6.47
C PHE A 34 12.32 -5.47 -5.07
N GLY A 35 12.36 -6.76 -4.75
CA GLY A 35 11.74 -7.30 -3.53
C GLY A 35 10.22 -7.18 -3.56
N ARG A 36 9.57 -7.49 -2.44
CA ARG A 36 8.09 -7.49 -2.36
C ARG A 36 7.54 -6.13 -1.96
N TRP A 37 6.67 -5.58 -2.79
CA TRP A 37 5.95 -4.33 -2.62
C TRP A 37 4.50 -4.56 -2.20
N ARG A 38 3.98 -3.65 -1.38
CA ARG A 38 2.59 -3.61 -0.92
C ARG A 38 2.12 -2.15 -0.91
N ALA A 39 0.80 -1.95 -0.94
CA ALA A 39 0.19 -0.64 -0.79
C ALA A 39 -0.84 -0.64 0.35
N ALA A 40 -1.04 0.53 0.99
CA ALA A 40 -2.09 0.75 1.97
C ALA A 40 -2.57 2.20 1.95
N VAL A 41 -3.83 2.43 2.32
CA VAL A 41 -4.43 3.76 2.48
C VAL A 41 -4.65 4.04 3.97
N VAL A 42 -4.22 5.21 4.41
CA VAL A 42 -4.43 5.77 5.74
C VAL A 42 -5.55 6.79 5.65
N ARG A 43 -6.61 6.64 6.44
CA ARG A 43 -7.72 7.61 6.47
C ARG A 43 -7.64 8.56 7.65
N LYS A 44 -7.00 8.13 8.73
CA LYS A 44 -6.77 8.95 9.93
C LYS A 44 -5.28 8.94 10.28
N PRO A 45 -4.69 10.07 10.68
CA PRO A 45 -3.28 10.12 11.06
C PRO A 45 -2.87 9.07 12.12
N GLY A 46 -3.77 8.76 13.06
CA GLY A 46 -3.53 7.75 14.09
C GLY A 46 -3.36 6.31 13.58
N GLU A 47 -3.84 5.98 12.37
CA GLU A 47 -3.79 4.62 11.82
C GLU A 47 -2.43 4.28 11.20
N VAL A 48 -1.54 5.27 11.00
CA VAL A 48 -0.24 5.08 10.33
C VAL A 48 0.59 4.01 11.04
N HIS A 49 0.73 4.12 12.35
CA HIS A 49 1.56 3.20 13.13
C HIS A 49 1.04 1.76 13.05
N ASP A 50 -0.27 1.58 13.27
CA ASP A 50 -0.94 0.29 13.22
C ASP A 50 -0.81 -0.38 11.85
N ILE A 51 -0.90 0.40 10.76
CA ILE A 51 -0.73 -0.10 9.39
C ILE A 51 0.71 -0.56 9.17
N VAL A 52 1.69 0.26 9.55
CA VAL A 52 3.11 -0.08 9.38
C VAL A 52 3.46 -1.34 10.17
N GLU A 53 3.04 -1.43 11.44
CA GLU A 53 3.33 -2.57 12.29
C GLU A 53 2.69 -3.86 11.73
N ARG A 54 1.42 -3.80 11.31
CA ARG A 54 0.74 -4.93 10.68
C ARG A 54 1.44 -5.38 9.40
N MET A 55 1.90 -4.46 8.57
CA MET A 55 2.60 -4.79 7.32
C MET A 55 4.00 -5.34 7.56
N ALA A 56 4.70 -4.86 8.60
CA ALA A 56 5.99 -5.40 9.03
C ALA A 56 5.85 -6.85 9.54
N LYS A 57 4.85 -7.11 10.39
CA LYS A 57 4.52 -8.47 10.85
C LYS A 57 4.23 -9.43 9.69
N ARG A 58 3.45 -8.99 8.69
CA ARG A 58 3.20 -9.78 7.47
C ARG A 58 4.45 -10.01 6.64
N ALA A 59 5.38 -9.05 6.59
CA ALA A 59 6.64 -9.20 5.87
C ALA A 59 7.55 -10.26 6.51
N GLY A 60 7.55 -10.40 7.83
CA GLY A 60 8.35 -11.41 8.53
C GLY A 60 7.72 -12.81 8.56
N ALA A 61 6.47 -12.95 8.12
CA ALA A 61 5.75 -14.22 8.06
C ALA A 61 5.77 -14.88 6.66
N GLU A 62 6.35 -14.21 5.67
CA GLU A 62 6.52 -14.68 4.28
C GLU A 62 7.99 -14.99 4.00
#